data_AF-A0A2S4LF49-F1
#
_entry.id   AF-A0A2S4LF49-F1
#
_cell.length_a   1.000
_cell.length_b   1.000
_cell.length_c   1.000
_cell.angle_alpha   90.00
_cell.angle_beta   90.00
_cell.angle_gamma   90.00
#
_symmetry.space_group_name_H-M   'P 1'
#
loop_
_entity.id
_entity.type
_entity.pdbx_description
1 polymer ?
#
loop_
_entity_poly.entity_id
_entity_poly.type
_entity_poly.pdbx_seq_one_letter_code
_entity_poly.pdbx_strand_id
1 'polypeptide(L)'
;MRRFPPERIVCLTEETVETLYLLGVEDRIVGVSGYAVRPPQVRREKPRVSAFTSADIPKVLALAPDLVLTFSDLQAGIVADLVRAGVAVHAFNHRDVAGILAMIRTVGALVDVRDKAEALVRGYEARLARVAEQANERPRPRVYFEEWDEPLISGIGWVSELVAIAGGDDIFPELSRQGAAKDRIVAPEAVISAAPEVILASWCGKKVVPSRIAGRPGWAAIPAVAQGRIVEIKSPLILQPGPAALTDGLDAILQALGHPIPHAEAPWQVPVPAPSPWRLTERHRAQLLKVPDDGWIEATRLDARSLEVLVRRGWIRRVHADPLGRPRHDGYRRTDAARIALNGTVSAA
;
A
#
# COMPACT_ATOMS: atom_id res chain seq x y z
N MET A 1 17.21 2.01 15.97
CA MET A 1 15.83 1.71 16.41
C MET A 1 15.84 1.56 17.92
N ARG A 2 14.89 2.15 18.66
CA ARG A 2 14.91 2.15 20.14
C ARG A 2 14.18 0.96 20.78
N ARG A 3 13.33 0.26 20.00
CA ARG A 3 12.55 -0.93 20.40
C ARG A 3 12.40 -1.86 19.19
N PHE A 4 12.27 -3.16 19.43
CA PHE A 4 11.94 -4.15 18.39
C PHE A 4 10.80 -5.07 18.90
N PRO A 5 9.75 -5.31 18.08
CA PRO A 5 9.48 -4.63 16.80
C PRO A 5 9.16 -3.13 16.99
N PRO A 6 9.27 -2.29 15.94
CA PRO A 6 8.89 -0.89 16.00
C PRO A 6 7.38 -0.76 16.24
N GLU A 7 7.00 0.20 17.08
CA GLU A 7 5.63 0.51 17.50
C GLU A 7 5.14 1.84 16.90
N ARG A 8 6.05 2.68 16.37
CA ARG A 8 5.75 4.03 15.86
C ARG A 8 6.45 4.27 14.52
N ILE A 9 5.78 3.84 13.46
CA ILE A 9 6.31 3.85 12.10
C ILE A 9 5.78 5.06 11.34
N VAL A 10 6.67 5.81 10.71
CA VAL A 10 6.30 6.80 9.68
C VAL A 10 6.61 6.21 8.31
N CYS A 11 5.62 6.22 7.41
CA CYS A 11 5.76 5.70 6.04
C CYS A 11 5.75 6.86 5.05
N LEU A 12 6.86 7.12 4.37
CA LEU A 12 6.97 8.24 3.43
C LEU A 12 6.56 7.89 1.99
N THR A 13 6.06 6.67 1.78
CA THR A 13 5.53 6.17 0.50
C THR A 13 4.35 5.23 0.71
N GLU A 14 3.57 4.96 -0.35
CA GLU A 14 2.31 4.22 -0.27
C GLU A 14 2.51 2.71 -0.10
N GLU A 15 3.48 2.11 -0.76
CA GLU A 15 3.66 0.66 -0.78
C GLU A 15 3.91 0.07 0.60
N THR A 16 4.60 0.80 1.47
CA THR A 16 4.84 0.40 2.87
C THR A 16 3.61 0.60 3.74
N VAL A 17 2.80 1.63 3.47
CA VAL A 17 1.49 1.80 4.09
C VAL A 17 0.60 0.61 3.75
N GLU A 18 0.36 0.35 2.46
CA GLU A 18 -0.53 -0.72 2.01
C GLU A 18 -0.09 -2.07 2.57
N THR A 19 1.22 -2.36 2.54
CA THR A 19 1.78 -3.58 3.14
C THR A 19 1.45 -3.71 4.63
N LEU A 20 1.62 -2.66 5.44
CA LEU A 20 1.33 -2.71 6.87
C LEU A 20 -0.17 -2.91 7.18
N TYR A 21 -1.07 -2.37 6.36
CA TYR A 21 -2.50 -2.66 6.46
C TYR A 21 -2.81 -4.11 6.09
N LEU A 22 -2.23 -4.64 5.02
CA LEU A 22 -2.42 -6.05 4.62
C LEU A 22 -1.88 -7.03 5.66
N LEU A 23 -0.83 -6.66 6.40
CA LEU A 23 -0.29 -7.45 7.50
C LEU A 23 -1.07 -7.30 8.83
N GLY A 24 -2.05 -6.39 8.88
CA GLY A 24 -2.89 -6.11 10.06
C GLY A 24 -2.12 -5.49 11.22
N VAL A 25 -1.15 -4.61 10.93
CA VAL A 25 -0.32 -3.88 11.90
C VAL A 25 -0.31 -2.36 11.62
N GLU A 26 -1.34 -1.88 10.92
CA GLU A 26 -1.52 -0.47 10.54
C GLU A 26 -1.62 0.47 11.75
N ASP A 27 -1.93 -0.06 12.93
CA ASP A 27 -2.00 0.68 14.16
C ASP A 27 -0.65 1.24 14.62
N ARG A 28 0.45 0.67 14.12
CA ARG A 28 1.82 1.17 14.33
C ARG A 28 2.15 2.37 13.46
N ILE A 29 1.37 2.65 12.42
CA ILE A 29 1.58 3.81 11.55
C ILE A 29 1.15 5.08 12.29
N VAL A 30 2.09 6.00 12.52
CA VAL A 30 1.88 7.28 13.20
C VAL A 30 1.93 8.48 12.25
N GLY A 31 2.43 8.31 11.03
CA GLY A 31 2.46 9.34 10.00
C GLY A 31 2.66 8.77 8.61
N VAL A 32 2.11 9.44 7.60
CA VAL A 32 2.16 9.00 6.19
C VAL A 32 2.55 10.13 5.25
N SER A 33 2.98 9.78 4.04
CA SER A 33 3.05 10.72 2.92
C SER A 33 1.67 11.21 2.48
N GLY A 34 1.62 12.43 1.94
CA GLY A 34 0.42 12.98 1.30
C GLY A 34 -0.04 12.17 0.07
N TYR A 35 0.84 11.34 -0.49
CA TYR A 35 0.53 10.48 -1.63
C TYR A 35 -0.08 9.13 -1.26
N ALA A 36 -0.09 8.75 0.03
CA ALA A 36 -0.79 7.56 0.48
C ALA A 36 -2.31 7.74 0.28
N VAL A 37 -2.87 6.96 -0.64
CA VAL A 37 -4.30 6.84 -0.96
C VAL A 37 -4.82 5.42 -0.75
N ARG A 38 -3.95 4.43 -0.55
CA ARG A 38 -4.30 3.03 -0.31
C ARG A 38 -3.93 2.55 1.10
N PRO A 39 -4.85 1.90 1.83
CA PRO A 39 -6.28 1.81 1.52
C PRO A 39 -6.99 3.17 1.61
N PRO A 40 -8.20 3.33 1.05
CA PRO A 40 -8.91 4.61 1.01
C PRO A 40 -9.08 5.30 2.37
N GLN A 41 -9.14 4.54 3.47
CA GLN A 41 -9.24 5.09 4.82
C GLN A 41 -7.96 5.76 5.35
N VAL A 42 -6.77 5.50 4.77
CA VAL A 42 -5.49 5.98 5.32
C VAL A 42 -5.45 7.49 5.56
N ARG A 43 -6.00 8.27 4.62
CA ARG A 43 -6.00 9.74 4.68
C ARG A 43 -6.85 10.32 5.79
N ARG A 44 -7.82 9.56 6.28
CA ARG A 44 -8.69 9.93 7.41
C ARG A 44 -8.07 9.52 8.74
N GLU A 45 -7.27 8.47 8.75
CA GLU A 45 -6.74 7.86 9.96
C GLU A 45 -5.35 8.37 10.36
N LYS A 46 -4.53 8.80 9.40
CA LYS A 46 -3.10 9.06 9.62
C LYS A 46 -2.73 10.51 9.26
N PRO A 47 -1.95 11.21 10.09
CA PRO A 47 -1.49 12.56 9.76
C PRO A 47 -0.46 12.51 8.62
N ARG A 48 -0.56 13.49 7.71
CA ARG A 48 0.36 13.64 6.57
C ARG A 48 1.60 14.43 6.98
N VAL A 49 2.80 13.90 6.73
CA VAL A 49 4.07 14.50 7.17
C VAL A 49 5.08 14.73 6.05
N SER A 50 4.79 14.28 4.82
CA SER A 50 5.66 14.49 3.67
C SER A 50 4.88 14.64 2.37
N ALA A 51 5.51 15.24 1.38
CA ALA A 51 5.25 14.96 -0.03
C ALA A 51 6.11 13.75 -0.46
N PHE A 52 6.40 13.59 -1.76
CA PHE A 52 7.23 12.51 -2.26
C PHE A 52 8.73 12.87 -2.15
N THR A 53 9.13 14.06 -2.60
CA THR A 53 10.54 14.52 -2.58
C THR A 53 10.87 15.48 -1.43
N SER A 54 9.90 15.76 -0.56
CA SER A 54 10.12 16.61 0.61
C SER A 54 9.37 16.07 1.83
N ALA A 55 9.94 16.27 3.02
CA ALA A 55 9.32 15.90 4.29
C ALA A 55 9.43 17.05 5.30
N ASP A 56 8.39 17.20 6.13
CA ASP A 56 8.40 18.11 7.27
C ASP A 56 9.10 17.40 8.44
N ILE A 57 10.43 17.53 8.51
CA ILE A 57 11.25 16.83 9.51
C ILE A 57 10.81 17.15 10.94
N PRO A 58 10.58 18.41 11.35
CA PRO A 58 10.03 18.72 12.68
C PRO A 58 8.71 17.98 12.97
N LYS A 59 7.79 17.92 12.00
CA LYS A 59 6.53 17.20 12.16
C LYS A 59 6.72 15.69 12.25
N VAL A 60 7.65 15.11 11.49
CA VAL A 60 8.04 13.70 11.62
C VAL A 60 8.56 13.42 13.03
N LEU A 61 9.49 14.25 13.53
CA LEU A 61 10.08 14.08 14.86
C LEU A 61 9.06 14.26 15.99
N ALA A 62 8.08 15.16 15.83
CA ALA A 62 6.98 15.35 16.79
C ALA A 62 6.11 14.10 16.96
N LEU A 63 6.08 13.20 15.98
CA LEU A 63 5.42 11.90 16.09
C LEU A 63 6.25 10.87 16.85
N ALA A 64 7.47 11.19 17.28
CA ALA A 64 8.39 10.30 17.98
C ALA A 64 8.50 8.89 17.34
N PRO A 65 8.82 8.79 16.04
CA PRO A 65 8.94 7.51 15.37
C PRO A 65 10.14 6.72 15.88
N ASP A 66 10.01 5.40 15.91
CA ASP A 66 11.13 4.48 16.14
C ASP A 66 11.71 3.90 14.84
N LEU A 67 10.94 3.99 13.75
CA LEU A 67 11.33 3.66 12.38
C LEU A 67 10.66 4.59 11.37
N VAL A 68 11.42 5.03 10.38
CA VAL A 68 10.88 5.66 9.16
C VAL A 68 11.14 4.73 7.97
N LEU A 69 10.11 4.46 7.19
CA LEU A 69 10.20 3.73 5.93
C LEU A 69 10.14 4.73 4.78
N THR A 70 11.12 4.66 3.88
CA THR A 70 11.26 5.58 2.74
C THR A 70 11.43 4.79 1.45
N PHE A 71 11.16 5.43 0.31
CA PHE A 71 11.47 4.84 -0.98
C PHE A 71 12.03 5.83 -2.00
N SER A 72 13.04 5.26 -2.67
CA SER A 72 13.88 5.71 -3.76
C SER A 72 15.00 6.68 -3.41
N ASP A 73 16.00 6.67 -4.29
CA ASP A 73 17.10 7.61 -4.38
C ASP A 73 16.62 9.08 -4.37
N LEU A 74 15.41 9.36 -4.86
CA LEU A 74 14.79 10.68 -4.79
C LEU A 74 14.51 11.15 -3.35
N GLN A 75 14.45 10.24 -2.38
CA GLN A 75 14.31 10.54 -0.96
C GLN A 75 15.63 10.51 -0.19
N ALA A 76 16.79 10.34 -0.86
CA ALA A 76 18.10 10.23 -0.20
C ALA A 76 18.43 11.42 0.73
N GLY A 77 18.04 12.65 0.33
CA GLY A 77 18.19 13.84 1.18
C GLY A 77 17.38 13.74 2.47
N ILE A 78 16.11 13.30 2.37
CA ILE A 78 15.22 13.08 3.53
C ILE A 78 15.81 12.01 4.46
N VAL A 79 16.33 10.92 3.89
CA VAL A 79 16.99 9.86 4.65
C VAL A 79 18.17 10.42 5.44
N ALA A 80 19.05 11.19 4.78
CA ALA A 80 20.22 11.78 5.43
C ALA A 80 19.82 12.70 6.60
N ASP A 81 18.79 13.52 6.43
CA ASP A 81 18.32 14.45 7.47
C ASP A 81 17.71 13.72 8.67
N LEU A 82 16.90 12.67 8.43
CA LEU A 82 16.32 11.85 9.48
C LEU A 82 17.39 11.07 10.27
N VAL A 83 18.40 10.52 9.57
CA VAL A 83 19.51 9.83 10.22
C VAL A 83 20.34 10.79 11.07
N ARG A 84 20.63 12.00 10.58
CA ARG A 84 21.30 13.05 11.39
C ARG A 84 20.49 13.45 12.62
N ALA A 85 19.16 13.41 12.52
CA ALA A 85 18.26 13.61 13.66
C ALA A 85 18.15 12.40 14.61
N GLY A 86 18.90 11.33 14.37
CA GLY A 86 18.95 10.14 15.23
C GLY A 86 17.78 9.18 15.06
N VAL A 87 17.04 9.27 13.95
CA VAL A 87 15.92 8.37 13.64
C VAL A 87 16.43 7.16 12.85
N ALA A 88 15.94 5.97 13.20
CA ALA A 88 16.21 4.78 12.38
C ALA A 88 15.41 4.87 11.08
N VAL A 89 16.09 4.70 9.95
CA VAL A 89 15.48 4.76 8.62
C VAL A 89 15.78 3.47 7.87
N HIS A 90 14.78 2.91 7.21
CA HIS A 90 14.97 1.87 6.20
C HIS A 90 14.51 2.42 4.85
N ALA A 91 15.45 2.49 3.90
CA ALA A 91 15.19 3.01 2.57
C ALA A 91 15.11 1.86 1.56
N PHE A 92 13.94 1.71 0.94
CA PHE A 92 13.75 0.80 -0.18
C PHE A 92 14.18 1.48 -1.49
N ASN A 93 14.65 0.67 -2.44
CA ASN A 93 15.08 1.16 -3.75
C ASN A 93 14.95 0.10 -4.85
N HIS A 94 13.98 -0.81 -4.73
CA HIS A 94 13.72 -1.85 -5.72
C HIS A 94 13.17 -1.27 -7.03
N ARG A 95 13.35 -2.00 -8.13
CA ARG A 95 13.00 -1.59 -9.50
C ARG A 95 12.33 -2.69 -10.33
N ASP A 96 12.08 -3.84 -9.71
CA ASP A 96 11.55 -5.06 -10.31
C ASP A 96 10.50 -5.70 -9.39
N VAL A 97 9.74 -6.66 -9.92
CA VAL A 97 8.70 -7.40 -9.20
C VAL A 97 9.31 -8.20 -8.04
N ALA A 98 10.46 -8.84 -8.26
CA ALA A 98 11.18 -9.56 -7.22
C ALA A 98 11.51 -8.66 -6.02
N GLY A 99 11.91 -7.42 -6.27
CA GLY A 99 12.16 -6.43 -5.23
C GLY A 99 10.89 -5.95 -4.53
N ILE A 100 9.73 -5.91 -5.21
CA ILE A 100 8.43 -5.67 -4.53
C ILE A 100 8.16 -6.77 -3.50
N LEU A 101 8.33 -8.04 -3.90
CA LEU A 101 8.14 -9.18 -3.00
C LEU A 101 9.14 -9.19 -1.85
N ALA A 102 10.41 -8.86 -2.12
CA ALA A 102 11.44 -8.70 -1.11
C ALA A 102 11.15 -7.55 -0.13
N MET A 103 10.60 -6.44 -0.62
CA MET A 103 10.13 -5.32 0.21
C MET A 103 9.05 -5.78 1.18
N ILE A 104 8.03 -6.53 0.71
CA ILE A 104 6.96 -7.06 1.56
C ILE A 104 7.53 -7.97 2.66
N ARG A 105 8.41 -8.92 2.30
CA ARG A 105 9.10 -9.79 3.26
C ARG A 105 9.91 -8.99 4.28
N THR A 106 10.64 -7.97 3.82
CA THR A 106 11.48 -7.10 4.66
C THR A 106 10.62 -6.30 5.65
N VAL A 107 9.52 -5.70 5.20
CA VAL A 107 8.57 -5.01 6.09
C VAL A 107 8.03 -6.00 7.13
N GLY A 108 7.61 -7.19 6.71
CA GLY A 108 7.14 -8.24 7.63
C GLY A 108 8.18 -8.64 8.69
N ALA A 109 9.45 -8.72 8.32
CA ALA A 109 10.54 -8.98 9.25
C ALA A 109 10.80 -7.81 10.21
N LEU A 110 10.77 -6.57 9.70
CA LEU A 110 10.95 -5.36 10.51
C LEU A 110 9.87 -5.23 11.58
N VAL A 111 8.64 -5.63 11.29
CA VAL A 111 7.49 -5.53 12.22
C VAL A 111 7.16 -6.84 12.95
N ASP A 112 8.01 -7.86 12.82
CA ASP A 112 7.91 -9.17 13.49
C ASP A 112 6.61 -9.94 13.19
N VAL A 113 6.21 -9.97 11.92
CA VAL A 113 5.06 -10.73 11.39
C VAL A 113 5.44 -11.49 10.11
N ARG A 114 6.61 -12.14 10.13
CA ARG A 114 7.22 -12.82 8.98
C ARG A 114 6.28 -13.82 8.31
N ASP A 115 5.58 -14.63 9.08
CA ASP A 115 4.67 -15.66 8.56
C ASP A 115 3.51 -15.06 7.75
N LYS A 116 2.99 -13.91 8.19
CA LYS A 116 1.94 -13.17 7.45
C LYS A 116 2.48 -12.61 6.14
N ALA A 117 3.68 -12.02 6.17
CA ALA A 117 4.30 -11.48 4.98
C ALA A 117 4.64 -12.57 3.96
N GLU A 118 5.13 -13.72 4.42
CA GLU A 118 5.41 -14.84 3.53
C GLU A 118 4.12 -15.43 2.94
N ALA A 119 3.04 -15.55 3.72
CA ALA A 119 1.74 -15.97 3.19
C ALA A 119 1.22 -15.01 2.12
N LEU A 120 1.33 -13.70 2.36
CA LEU A 120 0.95 -12.66 1.39
C LEU A 120 1.76 -12.77 0.10
N VAL A 121 3.08 -12.91 0.22
CA VAL A 121 3.96 -13.04 -0.96
C VAL A 121 3.71 -14.30 -1.74
N ARG A 122 3.51 -15.46 -1.09
CA ARG A 122 3.12 -16.70 -1.80
C ARG A 122 1.81 -16.52 -2.58
N GLY A 123 0.86 -15.76 -2.03
CA GLY A 123 -0.38 -15.40 -2.73
C GLY A 123 -0.11 -14.60 -4.01
N TYR A 124 0.78 -13.60 -3.95
CA TYR A 124 1.19 -12.83 -5.13
C TYR A 124 1.97 -13.66 -6.14
N GLU A 125 2.94 -14.47 -5.71
CA GLU A 125 3.70 -15.37 -6.59
C GLU A 125 2.75 -16.34 -7.34
N ALA A 126 1.80 -16.96 -6.63
CA ALA A 126 0.81 -17.84 -7.23
C ALA A 126 -0.11 -17.11 -8.21
N ARG A 127 -0.51 -15.87 -7.91
CA ARG A 127 -1.29 -15.02 -8.83
C ARG A 127 -0.50 -14.72 -10.10
N LEU A 128 0.72 -14.23 -9.97
CA LEU A 128 1.58 -13.86 -11.11
C LEU A 128 1.84 -15.07 -12.02
N ALA A 129 2.12 -16.24 -11.43
CA ALA A 129 2.30 -17.48 -12.18
C ALA A 129 1.05 -17.88 -12.97
N ARG A 130 -0.14 -17.82 -12.33
CA ARG A 130 -1.42 -18.12 -13.00
C ARG A 130 -1.72 -17.17 -14.14
N VAL A 131 -1.46 -15.87 -13.95
CA VAL A 131 -1.64 -14.85 -15.00
C VAL A 131 -0.71 -15.14 -16.18
N ALA A 132 0.58 -15.40 -15.91
CA ALA A 132 1.56 -15.70 -16.95
C ALA A 132 1.18 -16.97 -17.75
N GLU A 133 0.72 -18.02 -17.07
CA GLU A 133 0.25 -19.25 -17.71
C GLU A 133 -0.94 -18.99 -18.66
N GLN A 134 -1.95 -18.24 -18.19
CA GLN A 134 -3.13 -17.90 -19.00
C GLN A 134 -2.80 -16.96 -20.17
N ALA A 135 -1.81 -16.08 -20.00
CA ALA A 135 -1.40 -15.15 -21.03
C ALA A 135 -0.58 -15.82 -22.15
N ASN A 136 0.14 -16.91 -21.87
CA ASN A 136 0.95 -17.63 -22.86
C ASN A 136 0.12 -18.24 -24.01
N GLU A 137 -1.18 -18.46 -23.81
CA GLU A 137 -2.08 -19.00 -24.84
C GLU A 137 -2.57 -17.93 -25.84
N ARG A 138 -2.07 -16.69 -25.74
CA ARG A 138 -2.58 -15.53 -26.48
C ARG A 138 -1.50 -14.82 -27.29
N PRO A 139 -1.86 -14.13 -28.39
CA PRO A 139 -0.95 -13.24 -29.08
C PRO A 139 -0.42 -12.16 -28.13
N ARG A 140 0.86 -11.84 -28.27
CA ARG A 140 1.54 -10.86 -27.43
C ARG A 140 1.60 -9.51 -28.13
N PRO A 141 0.70 -8.55 -27.84
CA PRO A 141 0.72 -7.25 -28.51
C PRO A 141 1.94 -6.44 -28.07
N ARG A 142 2.47 -5.62 -28.98
CA ARG A 142 3.49 -4.63 -28.64
C ARG A 142 2.90 -3.52 -27.77
N VAL A 143 3.49 -3.27 -26.61
CA VAL A 143 3.01 -2.33 -25.61
C VAL A 143 4.03 -1.22 -25.39
N TYR A 144 3.58 0.02 -25.52
CA TYR A 144 4.32 1.18 -25.04
C TYR A 144 3.75 1.62 -23.70
N PHE A 145 4.58 1.65 -22.66
CA PHE A 145 4.23 2.30 -21.40
C PHE A 145 4.82 3.71 -21.33
N GLU A 146 3.97 4.71 -21.22
CA GLU A 146 4.33 6.11 -21.04
C GLU A 146 4.22 6.51 -19.57
N GLU A 147 5.38 6.59 -18.90
CA GLU A 147 5.48 7.05 -17.49
C GLU A 147 5.40 8.57 -17.38
N TRP A 148 5.78 9.30 -18.44
CA TRP A 148 5.71 10.75 -18.48
C TRP A 148 5.59 11.28 -19.90
N ASP A 149 4.92 12.42 -20.07
CA ASP A 149 4.61 12.97 -21.39
C ASP A 149 5.63 13.97 -21.95
N GLU A 150 6.45 14.60 -21.09
CA GLU A 150 7.40 15.62 -21.51
C GLU A 150 8.59 15.79 -20.53
N PRO A 151 9.82 15.34 -20.87
CA PRO A 151 10.13 14.50 -22.05
C PRO A 151 9.41 13.15 -21.97
N LEU A 152 9.29 12.45 -23.11
CA LEU A 152 8.70 11.10 -23.12
C LEU A 152 9.60 10.15 -22.33
N ILE A 153 9.05 9.56 -21.27
CA ILE A 153 9.75 8.58 -20.44
C ILE A 153 9.02 7.24 -20.56
N SER A 154 9.75 6.20 -21.00
CA SER A 154 9.22 4.83 -21.11
C SER A 154 9.10 4.16 -19.74
N GLY A 155 8.48 2.98 -19.67
CA GLY A 155 8.25 2.24 -18.42
C GLY A 155 9.51 1.78 -17.69
N ILE A 156 9.39 1.59 -16.38
CA ILE A 156 10.43 1.07 -15.48
C ILE A 156 10.32 -0.46 -15.33
N GLY A 157 11.35 -1.10 -14.77
CA GLY A 157 11.50 -2.56 -14.70
C GLY A 157 10.25 -3.32 -14.25
N TRP A 158 9.69 -3.03 -13.07
CA TRP A 158 8.48 -3.75 -12.60
C TRP A 158 7.28 -3.57 -13.52
N VAL A 159 7.13 -2.43 -14.20
CA VAL A 159 6.03 -2.19 -15.15
C VAL A 159 6.24 -3.03 -16.40
N SER A 160 7.47 -3.05 -16.92
CA SER A 160 7.88 -3.88 -18.06
C SER A 160 7.67 -5.38 -17.78
N GLU A 161 8.05 -5.84 -16.58
CA GLU A 161 7.82 -7.21 -16.13
C GLU A 161 6.33 -7.55 -16.00
N LEU A 162 5.52 -6.65 -15.45
CA LEU A 162 4.07 -6.86 -15.34
C LEU A 162 3.39 -6.85 -16.72
N VAL A 163 3.84 -6.05 -17.67
CA VAL A 163 3.42 -6.13 -19.07
C VAL A 163 3.74 -7.50 -19.65
N ALA A 164 4.97 -8.01 -19.43
CA ALA A 164 5.38 -9.32 -19.91
C ALA A 164 4.55 -10.46 -19.30
N ILE A 165 4.32 -10.42 -17.99
CA ILE A 165 3.47 -11.35 -17.22
C ILE A 165 2.03 -11.32 -17.74
N ALA A 166 1.50 -10.14 -18.06
CA ALA A 166 0.16 -9.97 -18.60
C ALA A 166 0.03 -10.39 -20.08
N GLY A 167 1.11 -10.83 -20.73
CA GLY A 167 1.08 -11.26 -22.13
C GLY A 167 1.42 -10.19 -23.15
N GLY A 168 1.88 -9.01 -22.75
CA GLY A 168 2.34 -7.97 -23.68
C GLY A 168 3.85 -8.01 -23.91
N ASP A 169 4.31 -7.47 -25.03
CA ASP A 169 5.73 -7.24 -25.30
C ASP A 169 6.04 -5.75 -25.16
N ASP A 170 6.81 -5.38 -24.13
CA ASP A 170 7.33 -4.01 -24.01
C ASP A 170 8.18 -3.67 -25.24
N ILE A 171 7.96 -2.49 -25.82
CA ILE A 171 8.72 -2.03 -26.98
C ILE A 171 10.12 -1.49 -26.65
N PHE A 172 10.42 -1.22 -25.37
CA PHE A 172 11.74 -0.76 -24.89
C PHE A 172 12.28 -1.56 -23.68
N PRO A 173 12.34 -2.90 -23.75
CA PRO A 173 12.72 -3.75 -22.61
C PRO A 173 14.16 -3.52 -22.15
N GLU A 174 15.05 -3.00 -23.01
CA GLU A 174 16.41 -2.61 -22.66
C GLU A 174 16.46 -1.36 -21.78
N LEU A 175 15.53 -0.42 -21.96
CA LEU A 175 15.46 0.81 -21.17
C LEU A 175 14.84 0.56 -19.80
N SER A 176 13.92 -0.40 -19.66
CA SER A 176 13.26 -0.69 -18.39
C SER A 176 14.22 -1.11 -17.27
N ARG A 177 15.41 -1.61 -17.64
CA ARG A 177 16.51 -1.95 -16.71
C ARG A 177 17.22 -0.72 -16.14
N GLN A 178 17.02 0.46 -16.71
CA GLN A 178 17.60 1.71 -16.23
C GLN A 178 16.79 2.26 -15.05
N GLY A 179 17.46 2.43 -13.91
CA GLY A 179 16.77 2.84 -12.67
C GLY A 179 16.29 4.29 -12.65
N ALA A 180 16.97 5.19 -13.37
CA ALA A 180 16.65 6.62 -13.38
C ALA A 180 15.78 6.99 -14.59
N ALA A 181 14.79 7.87 -14.38
CA ALA A 181 13.86 8.30 -15.42
C ALA A 181 14.55 8.96 -16.63
N LYS A 182 15.63 9.70 -16.39
CA LYS A 182 16.40 10.37 -17.45
C LYS A 182 17.02 9.38 -18.46
N ASP A 183 17.34 8.17 -18.00
CA ASP A 183 17.98 7.13 -18.80
C ASP A 183 16.93 6.27 -19.55
N ARG A 184 15.65 6.60 -19.38
CA ARG A 184 14.47 6.02 -20.04
C ARG A 184 13.75 7.02 -20.94
N ILE A 185 14.39 8.16 -21.22
CA ILE A 185 13.85 9.15 -22.16
C ILE A 185 13.93 8.57 -23.58
N VAL A 186 12.81 8.62 -24.30
CA VAL A 186 12.71 8.11 -25.68
C VAL A 186 12.37 9.22 -26.68
N ALA A 187 12.88 9.08 -27.90
CA ALA A 187 12.50 9.95 -29.00
C ALA A 187 11.10 9.57 -29.51
N PRO A 188 10.24 10.54 -29.89
CA PRO A 188 8.93 10.26 -30.49
C PRO A 188 9.00 9.32 -31.70
N GLU A 189 10.03 9.47 -32.55
CA GLU A 189 10.26 8.67 -33.75
C GLU A 189 10.56 7.20 -33.43
N ALA A 190 11.20 6.93 -32.28
CA ALA A 190 11.44 5.57 -31.82
C ALA A 190 10.13 4.87 -31.45
N VAL A 191 9.20 5.58 -30.80
CA VAL A 191 7.86 5.06 -30.48
C VAL A 191 7.07 4.79 -31.77
N ILE A 192 7.10 5.72 -32.73
CA ILE A 192 6.43 5.55 -34.02
C ILE A 192 6.98 4.31 -34.75
N SER A 193 8.30 4.18 -34.83
CA SER A 193 8.97 3.07 -35.52
C SER A 193 8.70 1.71 -34.86
N ALA A 194 8.61 1.68 -33.53
CA ALA A 194 8.25 0.49 -32.78
C ALA A 194 6.77 0.08 -32.97
N ALA A 195 5.92 0.99 -33.46
CA ALA A 195 4.52 0.76 -33.83
C ALA A 195 3.71 -0.03 -32.77
N PRO A 196 3.63 0.44 -31.52
CA PRO A 196 2.90 -0.27 -30.46
C PRO A 196 1.42 -0.44 -30.81
N GLU A 197 0.86 -1.58 -30.41
CA GLU A 197 -0.56 -1.94 -30.57
C GLU A 197 -1.40 -1.50 -29.37
N VAL A 198 -0.76 -1.30 -28.21
CA VAL A 198 -1.36 -0.74 -27.00
C VAL A 198 -0.45 0.34 -26.43
N ILE A 199 -1.04 1.48 -26.05
CA ILE A 199 -0.35 2.49 -25.23
C ILE A 199 -0.97 2.47 -23.85
N LEU A 200 -0.16 2.13 -22.85
CA LEU A 200 -0.48 2.32 -21.45
C LEU A 200 0.15 3.63 -20.99
N ALA A 201 -0.59 4.44 -20.24
CA ALA A 201 -0.07 5.71 -19.77
C ALA A 201 -0.38 5.92 -18.29
N SER A 202 0.60 6.40 -17.54
CA SER A 202 0.44 6.82 -16.15
C SER A 202 1.38 7.96 -15.86
N TRP A 203 0.86 9.15 -15.56
CA TRP A 203 1.69 10.33 -15.29
C TRP A 203 1.68 10.65 -13.79
N CYS A 204 2.81 10.51 -13.11
CA CYS A 204 2.87 10.71 -11.67
C CYS A 204 2.40 12.12 -11.25
N GLY A 205 1.34 12.21 -10.45
CA GLY A 205 0.80 13.49 -9.97
C GLY A 205 0.02 14.31 -11.01
N LYS A 206 -0.25 13.75 -12.19
CA LYS A 206 -1.00 14.41 -13.28
C LYS A 206 -1.99 13.43 -13.91
N LYS A 207 -3.17 13.92 -14.31
CA LYS A 207 -4.14 13.10 -15.04
C LYS A 207 -3.65 12.87 -16.47
N VAL A 208 -3.72 11.63 -16.96
CA VAL A 208 -3.45 11.32 -18.36
C VAL A 208 -4.54 11.92 -19.26
N VAL A 209 -4.14 12.51 -20.37
CA VAL A 209 -5.03 13.05 -21.40
C VAL A 209 -4.79 12.30 -22.71
N PRO A 210 -5.57 11.26 -23.02
CA PRO A 210 -5.36 10.42 -24.21
C PRO A 210 -5.34 11.21 -25.52
N SER A 211 -6.15 12.27 -25.65
CA SER A 211 -6.15 13.12 -26.84
C SER A 211 -4.83 13.89 -27.03
N ARG A 212 -4.11 14.21 -25.95
CA ARG A 212 -2.77 14.82 -26.03
C ARG A 212 -1.75 13.83 -26.58
N ILE A 213 -1.86 12.56 -26.20
CA ILE A 213 -1.02 11.46 -26.72
C ILE A 213 -1.33 11.24 -28.20
N ALA A 214 -2.60 11.09 -28.56
CA ALA A 214 -3.05 10.86 -29.93
C ALA A 214 -2.73 12.02 -30.89
N GLY A 215 -2.74 13.26 -30.39
CA GLY A 215 -2.48 14.47 -31.17
C GLY A 215 -1.00 14.78 -31.43
N ARG A 216 -0.05 13.95 -30.96
CA ARG A 216 1.37 14.17 -31.21
C ARG A 216 1.69 14.03 -32.71
N PRO A 217 2.60 14.86 -33.28
CA PRO A 217 2.95 14.78 -34.69
C PRO A 217 3.41 13.37 -35.10
N GLY A 218 2.83 12.82 -36.17
CA GLY A 218 3.14 11.48 -36.69
C GLY A 218 2.50 10.31 -35.93
N TRP A 219 1.94 10.52 -34.74
CA TRP A 219 1.42 9.43 -33.92
C TRP A 219 0.14 8.80 -34.46
N ALA A 220 -0.57 9.47 -35.37
CA ALA A 220 -1.70 8.88 -36.09
C ALA A 220 -1.34 7.60 -36.87
N ALA A 221 -0.06 7.38 -37.19
CA ALA A 221 0.44 6.15 -37.82
C ALA A 221 0.65 4.98 -36.84
N ILE A 222 0.65 5.23 -35.53
CA ILE A 222 0.81 4.20 -34.50
C ILE A 222 -0.48 3.37 -34.42
N PRO A 223 -0.41 2.02 -34.49
CA PRO A 223 -1.60 1.17 -34.42
C PRO A 223 -2.48 1.43 -33.19
N ALA A 224 -1.87 1.58 -32.01
CA ALA A 224 -2.60 1.91 -30.78
C ALA A 224 -3.40 3.22 -30.88
N VAL A 225 -2.86 4.24 -31.55
CA VAL A 225 -3.53 5.54 -31.70
C VAL A 225 -4.66 5.43 -32.72
N ALA A 226 -4.40 4.82 -33.87
CA ALA A 226 -5.38 4.62 -34.93
C ALA A 226 -6.60 3.79 -34.47
N GLN A 227 -6.38 2.86 -33.54
CA GLN A 227 -7.42 1.97 -33.00
C GLN A 227 -8.02 2.46 -31.67
N GLY A 228 -7.60 3.63 -31.16
CA GLY A 228 -8.09 4.16 -29.88
C GLY A 228 -7.67 3.33 -28.64
N ARG A 229 -6.57 2.58 -28.71
CA ARG A 229 -6.02 1.75 -27.64
C ARG A 229 -4.99 2.49 -26.78
N ILE A 230 -5.38 3.68 -26.31
CA ILE A 230 -4.62 4.48 -25.34
C ILE A 230 -5.34 4.38 -23.99
N VAL A 231 -4.75 3.69 -23.02
CA VAL A 231 -5.38 3.38 -21.73
C VAL A 231 -4.61 4.03 -20.58
N GLU A 232 -5.31 4.81 -19.77
CA GLU A 232 -4.76 5.34 -18.52
C GLU A 232 -4.79 4.28 -17.43
N ILE A 233 -3.64 4.05 -16.78
CA ILE A 233 -3.56 3.32 -15.50
C ILE A 233 -3.25 4.33 -14.41
N LYS A 234 -4.05 4.36 -13.34
CA LYS A 234 -3.87 5.32 -12.24
C LYS A 234 -2.54 5.08 -11.54
N SER A 235 -1.78 6.15 -11.29
CA SER A 235 -0.43 6.06 -10.71
C SER A 235 -0.34 5.29 -9.39
N PRO A 236 -1.29 5.40 -8.44
CA PRO A 236 -1.30 4.58 -7.22
C PRO A 236 -1.37 3.07 -7.48
N LEU A 237 -1.83 2.66 -8.67
CA LEU A 237 -1.97 1.25 -9.02
C LEU A 237 -0.72 0.68 -9.70
N ILE A 238 0.13 1.50 -10.33
CA ILE A 238 1.21 0.99 -11.19
C ILE A 238 2.56 1.67 -11.02
N LEU A 239 2.60 2.93 -10.59
CA LEU A 239 3.85 3.68 -10.40
C LEU A 239 4.40 3.61 -8.97
N GLN A 240 3.71 2.91 -8.07
CA GLN A 240 4.23 2.54 -6.76
C GLN A 240 4.65 1.08 -6.83
N PRO A 241 5.92 0.73 -6.53
CA PRO A 241 6.37 -0.66 -6.59
C PRO A 241 5.93 -1.40 -5.32
N GLY A 242 4.62 -1.64 -5.20
CA GLY A 242 3.97 -2.19 -4.02
C GLY A 242 2.88 -3.21 -4.35
N PRO A 243 2.12 -3.66 -3.34
CA PRO A 243 1.04 -4.63 -3.52
C PRO A 243 0.02 -4.25 -4.60
N ALA A 244 -0.33 -2.97 -4.73
CA ALA A 244 -1.23 -2.48 -5.77
C ALA A 244 -0.77 -2.84 -7.20
N ALA A 245 0.53 -2.76 -7.50
CA ALA A 245 1.07 -3.10 -8.82
C ALA A 245 0.87 -4.57 -9.18
N LEU A 246 0.97 -5.46 -8.19
CA LEU A 246 0.81 -6.90 -8.36
C LEU A 246 -0.67 -7.35 -8.42
N THR A 247 -1.60 -6.42 -8.18
CA THR A 247 -3.04 -6.68 -8.10
C THR A 247 -3.80 -5.76 -9.06
N ASP A 248 -4.38 -4.67 -8.57
CA ASP A 248 -5.20 -3.74 -9.35
C ASP A 248 -4.43 -3.13 -10.55
N GLY A 249 -3.11 -2.94 -10.43
CA GLY A 249 -2.24 -2.51 -11.51
C GLY A 249 -2.13 -3.55 -12.62
N LEU A 250 -1.83 -4.80 -12.26
CA LEU A 250 -1.80 -5.93 -13.19
C LEU A 250 -3.17 -6.16 -13.85
N ASP A 251 -4.26 -5.99 -13.10
CA ASP A 251 -5.62 -6.13 -13.62
C ASP A 251 -5.94 -5.06 -14.66
N ALA A 252 -5.49 -3.83 -14.43
CA ALA A 252 -5.61 -2.76 -15.41
C ALA A 252 -4.81 -3.06 -16.69
N ILE A 253 -3.64 -3.69 -16.58
CA ILE A 253 -2.87 -4.14 -17.75
C ILE A 253 -3.62 -5.25 -18.49
N LEU A 254 -4.06 -6.30 -17.79
CA LEU A 254 -4.83 -7.41 -18.39
C LEU A 254 -6.07 -6.89 -19.13
N GLN A 255 -6.81 -5.96 -18.51
CA GLN A 255 -7.96 -5.32 -19.13
C GLN A 255 -7.57 -4.59 -20.43
N ALA A 256 -6.50 -3.80 -20.42
CA ALA A 256 -6.02 -3.07 -21.59
C ALA A 256 -5.57 -4.00 -22.73
N LEU A 257 -5.06 -5.19 -22.40
CA LEU A 257 -4.68 -6.25 -23.34
C LEU A 257 -5.85 -7.13 -23.77
N GLY A 258 -7.06 -6.92 -23.24
CA GLY A 258 -8.24 -7.75 -23.53
C GLY A 258 -8.12 -9.18 -22.99
N HIS A 259 -7.34 -9.36 -21.93
CA HIS A 259 -7.13 -10.64 -21.26
C HIS A 259 -8.09 -10.79 -20.07
N PRO A 260 -8.53 -12.02 -19.74
CA PRO A 260 -9.38 -12.25 -18.60
C PRO A 260 -8.64 -11.89 -17.32
N ILE A 261 -9.34 -11.23 -16.42
CA ILE A 261 -8.83 -10.98 -15.07
C ILE A 261 -9.17 -12.23 -14.24
N PRO A 262 -8.19 -12.97 -13.71
CA PRO A 262 -8.47 -14.07 -12.79
C PRO A 262 -9.27 -13.52 -11.62
N HIS A 263 -10.36 -14.21 -11.23
CA HIS A 263 -11.18 -13.80 -10.09
C HIS A 263 -10.28 -13.42 -8.91
N ALA A 264 -10.37 -12.15 -8.51
CA ALA A 264 -9.67 -11.65 -7.36
C ALA A 264 -10.28 -12.34 -6.13
N GLU A 265 -9.49 -13.13 -5.41
CA GLU A 265 -9.62 -13.09 -3.95
C GLU A 265 -9.35 -11.64 -3.59
N ALA A 266 -10.34 -10.92 -3.05
CA ALA A 266 -10.18 -9.49 -2.84
C ALA A 266 -8.89 -9.26 -2.05
N PRO A 267 -8.03 -8.28 -2.38
CA PRO A 267 -6.78 -8.06 -1.65
C PRO A 267 -7.01 -7.77 -0.16
N TRP A 268 -8.23 -7.35 0.22
CA TRP A 268 -8.68 -7.17 1.60
C TRP A 268 -9.34 -8.42 2.23
N GLN A 269 -9.46 -9.49 1.46
CA GLN A 269 -9.91 -10.84 1.85
C GLN A 269 -8.72 -11.81 1.94
N VAL A 270 -7.50 -11.34 2.23
CA VAL A 270 -6.54 -12.21 2.92
C VAL A 270 -7.32 -12.77 4.12
N PRO A 271 -7.40 -14.10 4.31
CA PRO A 271 -8.08 -14.63 5.48
C PRO A 271 -7.45 -13.93 6.67
N VAL A 272 -8.23 -13.09 7.34
CA VAL A 272 -7.81 -12.45 8.58
C VAL A 272 -7.39 -13.64 9.43
N PRO A 273 -6.08 -13.83 9.72
CA PRO A 273 -5.73 -14.82 10.72
C PRO A 273 -6.53 -14.40 11.93
N ALA A 274 -7.41 -15.30 12.41
CA ALA A 274 -8.38 -15.02 13.48
C ALA A 274 -7.72 -14.03 14.43
N PRO A 275 -8.28 -12.81 14.57
CA PRO A 275 -7.55 -11.61 14.94
C PRO A 275 -6.55 -11.99 16.00
N SER A 276 -5.25 -12.02 15.66
CA SER A 276 -4.19 -12.46 16.58
C SER A 276 -4.53 -11.81 17.91
N PRO A 277 -4.96 -12.57 18.92
CA PRO A 277 -5.62 -11.97 20.06
C PRO A 277 -4.58 -11.06 20.65
N TRP A 278 -4.84 -9.76 20.57
CA TRP A 278 -4.06 -8.77 21.26
C TRP A 278 -3.91 -9.31 22.66
N ARG A 279 -2.69 -9.67 23.07
CA ARG A 279 -2.47 -10.20 24.42
C ARG A 279 -3.06 -9.17 25.35
N LEU A 280 -4.12 -9.56 26.05
CA LEU A 280 -4.81 -8.68 26.96
C LEU A 280 -3.83 -8.39 28.09
N THR A 281 -3.19 -7.23 28.03
CA THR A 281 -2.26 -6.77 29.07
C THR A 281 -3.00 -6.76 30.40
N GLU A 282 -2.30 -6.97 31.51
CA GLU A 282 -2.92 -6.92 32.85
C GLU A 282 -3.67 -5.59 33.08
N ARG A 283 -3.11 -4.49 32.56
CA ARG A 283 -3.75 -3.17 32.57
C ARG A 283 -5.10 -3.18 31.85
N HIS A 284 -5.16 -3.70 30.61
CA HIS A 284 -6.42 -3.74 29.85
C HIS A 284 -7.41 -4.75 30.44
N ARG A 285 -6.92 -5.89 30.96
CA ARG A 285 -7.75 -6.86 31.68
C ARG A 285 -8.43 -6.22 32.89
N ALA A 286 -7.66 -5.52 33.72
CA ALA A 286 -8.18 -4.86 34.92
C ALA A 286 -9.25 -3.81 34.58
N GLN A 287 -9.11 -3.10 33.45
CA GLN A 287 -10.10 -2.14 32.99
C GLN A 287 -11.35 -2.84 32.41
N LEU A 288 -11.19 -3.90 31.62
CA LEU A 288 -12.33 -4.67 31.10
C LEU A 288 -13.16 -5.32 32.19
N LEU A 289 -12.52 -5.84 33.25
CA LEU A 289 -13.20 -6.45 34.39
C LEU A 289 -14.12 -5.46 35.14
N LYS A 290 -13.82 -4.16 35.09
CA LYS A 290 -14.69 -3.10 35.66
C LYS A 290 -15.95 -2.83 34.82
N VAL A 291 -15.90 -3.12 33.53
CA VAL A 291 -17.00 -2.80 32.60
C VAL A 291 -18.04 -3.91 32.68
N PRO A 292 -19.29 -3.64 33.07
CA PRO A 292 -20.27 -4.68 33.27
C PRO A 292 -20.73 -5.32 31.94
N ASP A 293 -21.13 -6.59 32.01
CA ASP A 293 -21.76 -7.31 30.91
C ASP A 293 -23.17 -6.79 30.61
N ASP A 294 -23.91 -6.43 31.66
CA ASP A 294 -25.24 -5.83 31.62
C ASP A 294 -25.22 -4.47 32.36
N GLY A 295 -25.62 -3.41 31.65
CA GLY A 295 -25.51 -2.02 32.14
C GLY A 295 -24.35 -1.26 31.49
N TRP A 296 -23.86 -0.21 32.15
CA TRP A 296 -22.75 0.60 31.66
C TRP A 296 -21.90 1.18 32.81
N ILE A 297 -20.66 1.54 32.50
CA ILE A 297 -19.74 2.25 33.40
C ILE A 297 -19.37 3.62 32.82
N GLU A 298 -19.32 4.64 33.66
CA GLU A 298 -18.89 5.98 33.26
C GLU A 298 -17.44 6.00 32.77
N ALA A 299 -17.18 6.76 31.70
CA ALA A 299 -15.84 7.01 31.16
C ALA A 299 -14.79 7.35 32.25
N THR A 300 -15.17 8.19 33.22
CA THR A 300 -14.31 8.69 34.30
C THR A 300 -13.80 7.60 35.24
N ARG A 301 -14.45 6.44 35.26
CA ARG A 301 -14.04 5.28 36.06
C ARG A 301 -13.04 4.37 35.34
N LEU A 302 -12.74 4.68 34.08
CA LEU A 302 -11.77 3.98 33.25
C LEU A 302 -10.55 4.87 33.01
N ASP A 303 -9.36 4.26 32.98
CA ASP A 303 -8.14 4.96 32.59
C ASP A 303 -8.26 5.45 31.14
N ALA A 304 -8.06 6.76 30.89
CA ALA A 304 -8.32 7.38 29.58
C ALA A 304 -7.53 6.73 28.43
N ARG A 305 -6.26 6.36 28.66
CA ARG A 305 -5.42 5.67 27.66
C ARG A 305 -5.95 4.27 27.35
N SER A 306 -6.37 3.54 28.38
CA SER A 306 -6.98 2.23 28.21
C SER A 306 -8.34 2.35 27.53
N LEU A 307 -9.17 3.34 27.91
CA LEU A 307 -10.50 3.56 27.36
C LEU A 307 -10.47 3.69 25.84
N GLU A 308 -9.58 4.54 25.31
CA GLU A 308 -9.40 4.70 23.87
C GLU A 308 -9.05 3.38 23.19
N VAL A 309 -8.14 2.60 23.77
CA VAL A 309 -7.74 1.28 23.26
C VAL A 309 -8.90 0.28 23.33
N LEU A 310 -9.60 0.18 24.47
CA LEU A 310 -10.70 -0.77 24.66
C LEU A 310 -11.86 -0.50 23.69
N VAL A 311 -12.16 0.78 23.42
CA VAL A 311 -13.17 1.20 22.44
C VAL A 311 -12.71 0.87 21.03
N ARG A 312 -11.49 1.25 20.66
CA ARG A 312 -10.91 1.01 19.33
C ARG A 312 -10.82 -0.48 19.00
N ARG A 313 -10.56 -1.33 19.99
CA ARG A 313 -10.52 -2.80 19.85
C ARG A 313 -11.91 -3.45 19.88
N GLY A 314 -12.98 -2.68 20.06
CA GLY A 314 -14.34 -3.19 20.10
C GLY A 314 -14.64 -4.05 21.34
N TRP A 315 -13.80 -4.01 22.38
CA TRP A 315 -14.00 -4.74 23.63
C TRP A 315 -15.02 -4.06 24.54
N ILE A 316 -15.18 -2.75 24.40
CA ILE A 316 -16.29 -2.00 25.01
C ILE A 316 -16.94 -1.11 23.96
N ARG A 317 -18.24 -0.86 24.12
CA ARG A 317 -19.01 0.04 23.26
C ARG A 317 -19.57 1.19 24.08
N ARG A 318 -19.68 2.37 23.47
CA ARG A 318 -20.30 3.54 24.09
C ARG A 318 -21.81 3.36 24.18
N VAL A 319 -22.41 3.82 25.27
CA VAL A 319 -23.86 3.77 25.55
C VAL A 319 -24.29 5.17 25.98
N HIS A 320 -25.44 5.62 25.47
CA HIS A 320 -25.92 7.00 25.61
C HIS A 320 -27.19 7.14 26.47
N ALA A 321 -27.58 6.12 27.23
CA ALA A 321 -28.75 6.19 28.13
C ALA A 321 -28.59 5.30 29.38
N ASP A 322 -28.97 5.84 30.54
CA ASP A 322 -29.23 5.06 31.75
C ASP A 322 -30.62 4.37 31.67
N PRO A 323 -30.92 3.36 32.50
CA PRO A 323 -32.24 2.71 32.54
C PRO A 323 -33.42 3.64 32.90
N LEU A 324 -33.16 4.91 33.22
CA LEU A 324 -34.12 5.91 33.69
C LEU A 324 -34.27 7.08 32.70
N GLY A 325 -33.69 6.99 31.49
CA GLY A 325 -33.85 7.97 30.41
C GLY A 325 -33.22 9.35 30.68
N ARG A 326 -32.30 9.47 31.65
CA ARG A 326 -31.69 10.77 31.97
C ARG A 326 -30.49 11.07 31.06
N PRO A 327 -30.37 12.30 30.51
CA PRO A 327 -29.23 12.65 29.69
C PRO A 327 -28.05 13.07 30.59
N ARG A 328 -27.05 12.19 30.77
CA ARG A 328 -25.60 12.55 30.81
C ARG A 328 -24.64 11.37 31.04
N HIS A 329 -23.43 11.58 30.51
CA HIS A 329 -22.17 10.82 30.54
C HIS A 329 -21.99 9.69 29.51
N ASP A 330 -20.84 9.72 28.80
CA ASP A 330 -20.38 8.66 27.91
C ASP A 330 -20.20 7.38 28.74
N GLY A 331 -21.19 6.50 28.69
CA GLY A 331 -21.15 5.20 29.33
C GLY A 331 -20.51 4.14 28.44
N TYR A 332 -19.97 3.07 29.03
CA TYR A 332 -19.40 1.94 28.29
C TYR A 332 -19.92 0.60 28.76
N ARG A 333 -20.21 -0.30 27.82
CA ARG A 333 -20.66 -1.67 28.08
C ARG A 333 -19.71 -2.68 27.43
N ARG A 334 -19.50 -3.82 28.09
CA ARG A 334 -18.64 -4.90 27.59
C ARG A 334 -19.30 -5.59 26.38
N THR A 335 -18.50 -5.94 25.38
CA THR A 335 -18.97 -6.67 24.19
C THR A 335 -18.66 -8.16 24.30
N ASP A 336 -19.23 -8.98 23.41
CA ASP A 336 -18.91 -10.41 23.32
C ASP A 336 -17.42 -10.62 22.99
N ALA A 337 -16.82 -9.73 22.21
CA ALA A 337 -15.39 -9.74 21.89
C ALA A 337 -14.51 -9.61 23.14
N ALA A 338 -14.93 -8.83 24.14
CA ALA A 338 -14.22 -8.74 25.41
C ALA A 338 -14.34 -10.01 26.26
N ARG A 339 -15.49 -10.69 26.24
CA ARG A 339 -15.65 -11.97 26.94
C ARG A 339 -14.73 -13.04 26.36
N ILE A 340 -14.65 -13.09 25.03
CA ILE A 340 -13.72 -13.97 24.32
C ILE A 340 -12.26 -13.64 24.68
N ALA A 341 -11.90 -12.34 24.70
CA ALA A 341 -10.55 -11.91 25.08
C ALA A 341 -10.17 -12.23 26.54
N LEU A 342 -11.13 -12.12 27.48
CA LEU A 342 -10.94 -12.45 28.90
C LEU A 342 -10.76 -13.96 29.12
N ASN A 343 -11.52 -14.78 28.38
CA ASN A 343 -11.53 -16.24 28.53
C ASN A 343 -10.40 -16.93 27.75
N GLY A 344 -9.97 -16.37 26.61
CA GLY A 344 -8.91 -16.93 25.75
C GLY A 344 -7.49 -16.85 26.32
N THR A 345 -7.33 -16.37 27.55
CA THR A 345 -6.03 -16.24 28.23
C THR A 345 -5.84 -17.24 29.38
N VAL A 346 -6.80 -18.13 29.60
CA VAL A 346 -6.72 -19.18 30.65
C VAL A 346 -6.13 -20.50 30.12
N SER A 347 -5.99 -20.67 28.80
CA SER A 347 -5.47 -21.90 28.18
C SER A 347 -4.00 -21.80 27.74
N ALA A 348 -3.14 -21.26 28.59
CA ALA A 348 -1.69 -21.36 28.45
C ALA A 348 -1.06 -21.52 29.84
N ALA A 349 -1.26 -22.69 30.42
CA ALA A 349 -0.50 -23.22 31.54
C ALA A 349 -0.17 -24.68 31.22
#